data_AF-A0A1W9J5I5-F1
#
_entry.id   AF-A0A1W9J5I5-F1
#
_cell.length_a   1.000
_cell.length_b   1.000
_cell.length_c   1.000
_cell.angle_alpha   90.00
_cell.angle_beta   90.00
_cell.angle_gamma   90.00
#
_symmetry.space_group_name_H-M   'P 1'
#
loop_
_entity.id
_entity.type
_entity.pdbx_description
1 polymer ?
#
loop_
_entity_poly.entity_id
_entity_poly.type
_entity_poly.pdbx_seq_one_letter_code
_entity_poly.pdbx_strand_id
1 'polypeptide(L)' 'MQTNQNPVEPVAPALDNILILEKFQEKHADKFTPGQLTWFMRNRARNGLSKSGAVILSARKFYINEPLFTQWFASQKA' A
#
# COMPACT_ATOMS: atom_id res chain seq x y z
N MET A 1 -16.81 -33.03 16.65
CA MET A 1 -16.63 -32.09 15.51
C MET A 1 -15.52 -31.14 15.91
N GLN A 2 -14.28 -31.36 15.44
CA GLN A 2 -13.15 -30.49 15.76
C GLN A 2 -13.06 -29.43 14.66
N THR A 3 -13.26 -28.17 15.05
CA THR A 3 -13.05 -27.02 14.19
C THR A 3 -11.55 -26.75 14.11
N ASN A 4 -10.92 -27.20 13.03
CA ASN A 4 -9.57 -26.76 12.68
C ASN A 4 -9.65 -25.30 12.20
N GLN A 5 -9.50 -24.35 13.12
CA GLN A 5 -9.10 -23.01 12.74
C GLN A 5 -7.58 -23.03 12.58
N ASN A 6 -7.12 -23.03 11.34
CA ASN A 6 -5.73 -22.69 11.04
C ASN A 6 -5.45 -21.29 11.62
N PRO A 7 -4.36 -21.09 12.36
CA PRO A 7 -3.93 -19.74 12.72
C PRO A 7 -3.73 -18.97 11.42
N VAL A 8 -4.37 -17.81 11.29
CA VAL A 8 -4.00 -16.84 10.26
C VAL A 8 -2.60 -16.36 10.66
N GLU A 9 -1.57 -16.98 10.10
CA GLU A 9 -0.20 -16.50 10.32
C GLU A 9 -0.15 -15.01 9.93
N PRO A 10 0.47 -14.16 10.75
CA PRO A 10 0.68 -12.77 10.35
C PRO A 10 1.50 -12.80 9.07
N VAL A 11 0.91 -12.34 7.96
CA VAL A 11 1.56 -12.29 6.65
C VAL A 11 2.89 -11.57 6.82
N ALA A 12 3.98 -12.34 6.87
CA ALA A 12 5.31 -11.77 6.93
C ALA A 12 5.46 -10.85 5.72
N PRO A 13 6.05 -9.64 5.86
CA PRO A 13 6.21 -8.75 4.73
C PRO A 13 7.09 -9.42 3.67
N ALA A 14 6.45 -9.98 2.64
CA ALA A 14 7.11 -10.51 1.46
C ALA A 14 7.46 -9.36 0.52
N LEU A 15 8.69 -9.37 0.01
CA LEU A 15 9.15 -8.35 -0.96
C LEU A 15 8.30 -8.33 -2.23
N ASP A 16 7.67 -9.45 -2.58
CA ASP A 16 6.80 -9.61 -3.75
C ASP A 16 5.61 -8.65 -3.77
N ASN A 17 5.23 -8.11 -2.60
CA ASN A 17 4.11 -7.17 -2.45
C ASN A 17 4.56 -5.69 -2.46
N ILE A 18 5.85 -5.42 -2.70
CA ILE A 18 6.41 -4.07 -2.70
C ILE A 18 6.75 -3.66 -4.14
N LEU A 19 6.03 -2.66 -4.65
CA LEU A 19 6.25 -2.11 -5.99
C LEU A 19 6.85 -0.71 -5.93
N ILE A 20 7.73 -0.39 -6.88
CA ILE A 20 8.03 1.03 -7.15
C ILE A 20 6.77 1.73 -7.65
N LEU A 21 6.62 3.02 -7.36
CA LEU A 21 5.43 3.81 -7.74
C LEU A 21 5.04 3.65 -9.22
N GLU A 22 6.02 3.64 -10.12
CA GLU A 22 5.79 3.46 -11.57
C GLU A 22 5.10 2.12 -11.88
N LYS A 23 5.56 1.02 -11.26
CA LYS A 23 4.96 -0.31 -11.44
C LYS A 23 3.60 -0.43 -10.77
N PHE A 24 3.42 0.22 -9.63
CA PHE A 24 2.10 0.31 -8.98
C PHE A 24 1.10 1.08 -9.85
N GLN A 25 1.53 2.19 -10.45
CA GLN A 25 0.71 2.99 -11.38
C GLN A 25 0.31 2.17 -12.61
N GLU A 26 1.26 1.46 -13.23
CA GLU A 26 0.98 0.58 -14.38
C GLU A 26 -0.02 -0.52 -14.01
N LYS A 27 0.19 -1.21 -12.88
CA LYS A 27 -0.63 -2.35 -12.45
C LYS A 27 -2.07 -1.96 -12.09
N HIS A 28 -2.28 -0.76 -11.56
CA HIS A 28 -3.59 -0.29 -11.08
C HIS A 28 -4.09 0.94 -11.85
N ALA A 29 -3.70 1.08 -13.12
CA ALA A 29 -4.12 2.17 -13.99
C ALA A 29 -5.63 2.22 -14.23
N ASP A 30 -6.32 1.08 -14.05
CA ASP A 30 -7.78 0.96 -14.08
C ASP A 30 -8.47 1.54 -12.83
N LYS A 31 -7.73 1.71 -11.72
CA LYS A 31 -8.27 2.15 -10.42
C LYS A 31 -7.82 3.56 -10.03
N PHE A 32 -6.63 3.97 -10.46
CA PHE A 32 -6.05 5.24 -10.05
C PHE A 32 -5.45 6.02 -11.21
N THR A 33 -5.65 7.34 -11.19
CA THR A 33 -4.91 8.22 -12.09
C THR A 33 -3.49 8.46 -11.56
N PRO A 34 -2.50 8.70 -12.44
CA PRO A 34 -1.14 9.06 -12.00
C PRO A 34 -1.11 10.28 -11.09
N GLY A 35 -1.98 11.27 -11.35
CA GLY A 35 -2.10 12.48 -10.54
C GLY A 35 -2.59 12.20 -9.12
N GLN A 36 -3.59 11.32 -8.97
CA GLN A 36 -4.12 10.91 -7.66
C GLN A 36 -3.05 10.20 -6.82
N LEU A 37 -2.34 9.22 -7.42
CA LEU A 37 -1.25 8.53 -6.72
C LEU A 37 -0.11 9.48 -6.36
N THR A 38 0.26 10.38 -7.27
CA THR A 38 1.27 11.41 -7.00
C THR A 38 0.85 12.31 -5.84
N TRP A 39 -0.42 12.72 -5.79
CA TRP A 39 -0.95 13.51 -4.68
C TRP A 39 -0.87 12.75 -3.36
N PHE A 40 -1.22 11.46 -3.32
CA PHE A 40 -1.09 10.64 -2.12
C PHE A 40 0.35 10.58 -1.61
N MET A 41 1.32 10.36 -2.50
CA MET A 41 2.74 10.26 -2.14
C MET A 41 3.31 11.61 -1.66
N ARG A 42 2.94 12.71 -2.33
CA ARG A 42 3.38 14.06 -1.93
C ARG A 42 2.81 14.49 -0.59
N ASN A 43 1.57 14.08 -0.28
CA ASN A 43 0.89 14.42 0.97
C ASN A 43 0.96 13.32 2.04
N ARG A 44 1.81 12.30 1.86
CA ARG A 44 1.89 11.09 2.69
C ARG A 44 1.97 11.30 4.20
N ALA A 45 2.61 12.38 4.63
CA ALA A 45 2.71 12.73 6.05
C ALA A 45 1.39 13.28 6.61
N ARG A 46 0.64 14.02 5.79
CA ARG A 46 -0.62 14.69 6.16
C ARG A 46 -1.83 13.76 6.04
N ASN A 47 -1.86 12.90 5.02
CA ASN A 47 -2.97 11.97 4.78
C ASN A 47 -2.81 10.63 5.53
N GLY A 48 -1.81 10.51 6.41
CA GLY A 48 -1.57 9.31 7.23
C GLY A 48 -0.93 8.13 6.49
N LEU A 49 -0.66 8.23 5.18
CA LEU A 49 -0.09 7.14 4.38
C LEU A 49 1.32 6.73 4.86
N SER A 50 2.13 7.67 5.35
CA SER A 50 3.43 7.31 5.93
C SER A 50 3.30 6.55 7.25
N LYS A 51 2.26 6.85 8.04
CA LYS A 51 2.04 6.19 9.34
C LYS A 51 1.52 4.76 9.19
N SER A 52 0.88 4.44 8.07
CA SER A 52 0.37 3.09 7.81
C SER A 52 1.45 2.09 7.39
N GLY A 53 2.68 2.55 7.11
CA GLY A 53 3.74 1.70 6.55
C GLY A 53 3.52 1.31 5.09
N ALA A 54 2.44 1.80 4.45
CA ALA A 54 2.11 1.51 3.07
C ALA A 54 3.09 2.11 2.05
N VAL A 55 3.85 3.14 2.45
CA VAL A 55 4.84 3.80 1.61
C VAL A 55 6.21 3.84 2.27
N ILE A 56 7.23 3.46 1.51
CA ILE A 56 8.64 3.57 1.88
C ILE A 56 9.29 4.56 0.92
N LEU A 57 9.95 5.59 1.45
CA LEU A 57 10.75 6.51 0.66
C LEU A 57 12.23 6.18 0.87
N SER A 58 12.90 5.67 -0.16
CA SER A 58 14.32 5.35 -0.12
C SER A 58 15.00 5.82 -1.40
N ALA A 59 16.19 6.42 -1.28
CA ALA A 59 16.94 6.98 -2.41
C ALA A 59 16.07 7.85 -3.36
N ARG A 60 15.18 8.67 -2.79
CA ARG A 60 14.21 9.53 -3.50
C ARG A 60 13.16 8.79 -4.35
N LYS A 61 13.04 7.46 -4.22
CA LYS A 61 12.02 6.65 -4.87
C LYS A 61 10.96 6.19 -3.86
N PHE A 62 9.70 6.19 -4.30
CA PHE A 62 8.60 5.61 -3.55
C PHE A 62 8.45 4.13 -3.88
N TYR A 63 8.38 3.34 -2.82
CA TYR A 63 7.99 1.94 -2.84
C TYR A 63 6.69 1.81 -2.07
N ILE A 64 5.76 1.01 -2.59
CA ILE A 64 4.41 0.85 -2.08
C ILE A 64 4.22 -0.60 -1.70
N ASN A 65 3.90 -0.84 -0.43
CA ASN A 65 3.42 -2.14 0.03
C ASN A 65 1.93 -2.25 -0.31
N GLU A 66 1.58 -3.11 -1.27
CA GLU A 66 0.21 -3.15 -1.80
C GLU A 66 -0.85 -3.50 -0.75
N PRO A 67 -0.71 -4.57 0.07
CA PRO A 67 -1.69 -4.87 1.12
C PRO A 67 -1.93 -3.71 2.09
N LEU A 68 -0.86 -3.08 2.57
CA LEU A 68 -0.96 -1.96 3.50
C LEU A 68 -1.55 -0.71 2.83
N PHE A 69 -1.25 -0.49 1.55
CA PHE A 69 -1.86 0.58 0.77
C PHE A 69 -3.37 0.35 0.62
N THR A 70 -3.80 -0.86 0.27
CA THR A 70 -5.22 -1.20 0.17
C THR A 70 -5.94 -1.02 1.51
N GLN A 71 -5.34 -1.47 2.61
CA GLN A 71 -5.89 -1.28 3.95
C GLN A 71 -6.03 0.21 4.31
N TRP A 72 -4.97 1.01 4.07
CA TRP A 72 -5.00 2.45 4.29
C TRP A 72 -6.03 3.16 3.41
N PHE A 73 -6.15 2.74 2.14
CA PHE A 73 -7.08 3.34 1.19
C PHE A 73 -8.53 3.06 1.60
N ALA A 74 -8.83 1.82 1.98
CA ALA A 74 -10.15 1.44 2.48
C ALA A 74 -10.52 2.12 3.81
N SER A 75 -9.53 2.55 4.60
CA SER A 75 -9.78 3.30 5.85
C SER A 75 -9.98 4.80 5.62
N GLN A 76 -9.75 5.33 4.42
CA GLN A 76 -10.02 6.74 4.14
C GLN A 76 -11.52 7.00 4.21
N LYS A 77 -11.91 8.04 4.92
CA LYS A 77 -13.29 8.53 4.89
C LYS A 77 -13.47 9.37 3.63
N ALA A 78 -14.56 9.13 2.91
CA ALA A 78 -15.01 9.98 1.80
C ALA A 78 -15.38 11.38 2.31
#